data_AF-A0A2E7QRY5-F1
#
_entry.id   AF-A0A2E7QRY5-F1
#
_cell.length_a   1.000
_cell.length_b   1.000
_cell.length_c   1.000
_cell.angle_alpha   90.00
_cell.angle_beta   90.00
_cell.angle_gamma   90.00
#
_symmetry.space_group_name_H-M   'P 1'
#
loop_
_entity.id
_entity.type
_entity.pdbx_description
1 polymer ?
#
loop_
_entity_poly.entity_id
_entity_poly.type
_entity_poly.pdbx_seq_one_letter_code
_entity_poly.pdbx_strand_id
1 'polypeptide(L)'
;MNTPIMLAVVGLFGFGMANFFWKVAGVNNVYSPSFMVTETVIVAVSAILLHIFQKHPYELAPRMVGLASLSGLATAIAIFSTMLALRLGGEGSVIFPIKSMSVVVAVLLSYYFFREPVTFTKVVGLGLGVSSIIVLSR
;
A
#
# COMPACT_ATOMS: atom_id res chain seq x y z
N MET A 1 -19.06 12.78 9.82
CA MET A 1 -18.12 12.05 8.94
C MET A 1 -18.21 10.57 9.29
N ASN A 2 -18.45 9.69 8.32
CA ASN A 2 -18.69 8.26 8.60
C ASN A 2 -17.41 7.59 9.15
N THR A 3 -17.54 6.71 10.16
CA THR A 3 -16.41 5.99 10.81
C THR A 3 -15.42 5.35 9.82
N PRO A 4 -15.84 4.71 8.71
CA PRO A 4 -14.91 4.16 7.72
C PRO A 4 -14.05 5.22 7.02
N ILE A 5 -14.61 6.41 6.76
CA ILE A 5 -13.88 7.52 6.13
C ILE A 5 -12.81 8.05 7.08
N MET A 6 -13.12 8.14 8.38
CA MET A 6 -12.16 8.56 9.40
C MET A 6 -10.99 7.57 9.52
N LEU A 7 -11.27 6.26 9.51
CA LEU A 7 -10.24 5.22 9.53
C LEU A 7 -9.36 5.25 8.26
N ALA A 8 -9.96 5.52 7.09
CA ALA A 8 -9.23 5.67 5.85
C ALA A 8 -8.26 6.88 5.89
N VAL A 9 -8.67 7.99 6.50
CA VAL A 9 -7.82 9.16 6.71
C VAL A 9 -6.64 8.84 7.62
N VAL A 10 -6.85 8.11 8.72
CA VAL A 10 -5.74 7.65 9.59
C VAL A 10 -4.77 6.75 8.81
N GLY A 11 -5.30 5.82 8.01
CA GLY A 11 -4.50 4.96 7.12
C GLY A 11 -3.66 5.76 6.13
N LEU A 12 -4.22 6.82 5.54
CA LEU A 12 -3.50 7.72 4.62
C LEU A 12 -2.26 8.32 5.28
N PHE A 13 -2.38 8.82 6.51
CA PHE A 13 -1.22 9.36 7.25
C PHE A 13 -0.17 8.29 7.53
N GLY A 14 -0.59 7.10 7.95
CA GLY A 14 0.32 5.97 8.20
C GLY A 14 1.12 5.58 6.95
N PHE A 15 0.44 5.40 5.81
CA PHE A 15 1.11 5.09 4.54
C PHE A 15 1.97 6.24 4.02
N GLY A 16 1.56 7.49 4.27
CA GLY A 16 2.36 8.68 3.94
C GLY A 16 3.70 8.70 4.68
N MET A 17 3.70 8.42 5.98
CA MET A 17 4.93 8.31 6.78
C MET A 17 5.81 7.14 6.31
N ALA A 18 5.22 5.97 6.04
CA ALA A 18 5.98 4.83 5.52
C ALA A 18 6.68 5.16 4.19
N ASN A 19 5.98 5.79 3.25
CA ASN A 19 6.58 6.25 1.99
C ASN A 19 7.74 7.21 2.22
N PHE A 20 7.62 8.14 3.17
CA PHE A 20 8.70 9.06 3.53
C PHE A 20 9.92 8.31 4.07
N PHE A 21 9.74 7.35 4.98
CA PHE A 21 10.85 6.55 5.50
C PHE A 21 11.52 5.69 4.43
N TRP A 22 10.76 5.15 3.47
CA TRP A 22 11.35 4.47 2.31
C TRP A 22 12.16 5.43 1.43
N LYS A 23 11.74 6.69 1.26
CA LYS A 23 12.56 7.71 0.60
C LYS A 23 13.88 7.92 1.33
N VAL A 24 13.82 8.09 2.66
CA VAL A 24 15.02 8.26 3.50
C VAL A 24 15.96 7.06 3.35
N ALA A 25 15.43 5.83 3.39
CA ALA A 25 16.24 4.63 3.18
C ALA A 25 16.85 4.56 1.77
N GLY A 26 16.09 4.94 0.74
CA GLY A 26 16.54 4.96 -0.65
C GLY A 26 17.68 5.97 -0.89
N VAL A 27 17.53 7.20 -0.41
CA VAL A 27 18.56 8.26 -0.53
C VAL A 27 19.84 7.87 0.21
N ASN A 28 19.73 7.17 1.34
CA ASN A 28 20.88 6.66 2.11
C ASN A 28 21.46 5.35 1.56
N ASN A 29 21.07 4.91 0.35
CA ASN A 29 21.59 3.70 -0.30
C ASN A 29 21.47 2.41 0.53
N VAL A 30 20.47 2.33 1.41
CA VAL A 30 20.23 1.16 2.26
C VAL A 30 19.91 -0.04 1.37
N TYR A 31 20.44 -1.22 1.73
CA TYR A 31 20.12 -2.47 1.04
C TYR A 31 18.64 -2.83 1.31
N SER A 32 17.79 -2.72 0.27
CA SER A 32 16.33 -2.84 0.40
C SER A 32 15.87 -4.12 1.11
N PRO A 33 16.41 -5.33 0.81
CA PRO A 33 15.99 -6.54 1.49
C PRO A 33 16.24 -6.52 3.01
N SER A 34 17.37 -5.97 3.47
CA SER A 34 17.63 -5.85 4.91
C SER A 34 16.62 -4.92 5.60
N PHE A 35 16.32 -3.77 4.98
CA PHE A 35 15.32 -2.85 5.51
C PHE A 35 13.92 -3.50 5.56
N MET A 36 13.53 -4.19 4.48
CA MET A 36 12.25 -4.90 4.40
C MET A 36 12.10 -5.98 5.47
N VAL A 37 13.15 -6.75 5.75
CA VAL A 37 13.12 -7.77 6.82
C VAL A 37 12.87 -7.10 8.17
N THR A 38 13.61 -6.03 8.49
CA THR A 38 13.42 -5.30 9.74
C THR A 38 12.00 -4.71 9.86
N GLU A 39 11.50 -4.08 8.80
CA GLU A 39 10.13 -3.54 8.74
C GLU A 39 9.08 -4.65 8.94
N THR A 40 9.24 -5.78 8.27
CA THR A 40 8.30 -6.92 8.34
C THR A 40 8.24 -7.51 9.74
N VAL A 41 9.39 -7.62 10.43
CA VAL A 41 9.43 -8.09 11.82
C VAL A 41 8.66 -7.13 12.74
N ILE A 42 8.85 -5.82 12.60
CA ILE A 42 8.14 -4.82 13.41
C ILE A 42 6.64 -4.88 13.15
N VAL A 43 6.23 -5.01 11.88
CA VAL A 43 4.81 -5.15 11.50
C VAL A 43 4.21 -6.45 12.06
N ALA A 44 4.93 -7.56 11.98
CA ALA A 44 4.47 -8.85 12.52
C ALA A 44 4.28 -8.81 14.03
N VAL A 45 5.25 -8.25 14.78
CA VAL A 45 5.13 -8.05 16.23
C VAL A 45 3.93 -7.15 16.55
N SER A 46 3.75 -6.06 15.80
CA SER A 46 2.62 -5.14 15.98
C SER A 46 1.27 -5.86 15.76
N ALA A 47 1.16 -6.70 14.72
CA ALA A 47 -0.03 -7.48 14.44
C ALA A 47 -0.34 -8.51 15.55
N ILE A 48 0.69 -9.19 16.07
CA ILE A 48 0.54 -10.13 17.19
C ILE A 48 0.04 -9.41 18.44
N LEU A 49 0.62 -8.25 18.78
CA LEU A 49 0.19 -7.45 19.93
C LEU A 49 -1.27 -7.03 19.77
N LEU A 50 -1.66 -6.51 18.61
CA LEU A 50 -3.05 -6.13 18.32
C LEU A 50 -4.01 -7.31 18.49
N HIS A 51 -3.64 -8.50 17.99
CA HIS A 51 -4.45 -9.70 18.13
C HIS A 51 -4.65 -10.10 19.61
N ILE A 52 -3.58 -10.06 20.41
CA ILE A 52 -3.64 -10.34 21.85
C ILE A 52 -4.53 -9.32 22.58
N PHE A 53 -4.40 -8.02 22.26
CA PHE A 53 -5.20 -6.97 22.88
C PHE A 53 -6.69 -7.06 22.53
N GLN A 54 -7.02 -7.48 21.31
CA GLN A 54 -8.41 -7.63 20.85
C GLN A 54 -9.10 -8.87 21.39
N LYS A 55 -8.35 -9.83 21.98
CA LYS A 55 -8.86 -11.07 22.60
C LYS A 55 -9.77 -11.89 21.69
N HIS A 56 -9.64 -11.76 20.38
CA HIS A 56 -10.37 -12.57 19.42
C HIS A 56 -9.60 -13.86 19.13
N PRO A 57 -10.28 -15.00 18.92
CA PRO A 57 -9.61 -16.22 18.50
C PRO A 57 -8.98 -16.04 17.12
N TYR A 58 -7.85 -16.67 16.88
CA TYR A 58 -7.26 -16.71 15.55
C TYR A 58 -8.11 -17.60 14.64
N GLU A 59 -8.89 -16.97 13.78
CA GLU A 59 -9.74 -17.64 12.80
C GLU A 59 -9.33 -17.24 11.39
N LEU A 60 -8.59 -18.12 10.70
CA LEU A 60 -8.24 -17.93 9.30
C LEU A 60 -8.54 -19.21 8.52
N ALA A 61 -9.50 -19.15 7.61
CA ALA A 61 -9.85 -20.28 6.76
C ALA A 61 -8.65 -20.68 5.87
N PRO A 62 -8.43 -21.97 5.57
CA PRO A 62 -7.29 -22.42 4.74
C PRO A 62 -7.19 -21.75 3.37
N ARG A 63 -8.34 -21.45 2.74
CA ARG A 63 -8.38 -20.72 1.46
C ARG A 63 -7.88 -19.27 1.60
N MET A 64 -8.13 -18.65 2.76
CA MET A 64 -7.66 -17.30 3.07
C MET A 64 -6.17 -17.26 3.39
N VAL A 65 -5.57 -18.37 3.84
CA VAL A 65 -4.10 -18.49 3.97
C VAL A 65 -3.43 -18.31 2.61
N GLY A 66 -3.95 -18.96 1.56
CA GLY A 66 -3.43 -18.81 0.20
C GLY A 66 -3.52 -17.35 -0.29
N LEU A 67 -4.65 -16.69 -0.05
CA LEU A 67 -4.84 -15.28 -0.39
C LEU A 67 -3.91 -14.35 0.42
N ALA A 68 -3.72 -14.62 1.72
CA ALA A 68 -2.80 -13.86 2.57
C ALA A 68 -1.35 -13.99 2.07
N SER A 69 -0.92 -15.20 1.69
CA SER A 69 0.40 -15.43 1.11
C SER A 69 0.59 -14.69 -0.21
N LEU A 70 -0.40 -14.73 -1.11
CA LEU A 70 -0.35 -13.98 -2.38
C LEU A 70 -0.29 -12.47 -2.15
N SER A 71 -1.07 -11.96 -1.20
CA SER A 71 -1.02 -10.54 -0.80
C SER A 71 0.35 -10.16 -0.25
N GLY A 72 0.95 -11.03 0.58
CA GLY A 72 2.31 -10.83 1.11
C GLY A 72 3.36 -10.76 0.01
N LEU A 73 3.31 -11.68 -0.96
CA LEU A 73 4.20 -11.68 -2.12
C LEU A 73 4.05 -10.41 -2.98
N ALA A 74 2.82 -10.02 -3.29
CA ALA A 74 2.54 -8.79 -4.04
C ALA A 74 3.07 -7.55 -3.30
N THR A 75 2.92 -7.51 -1.98
CA THR A 75 3.43 -6.42 -1.13
C THR A 75 4.95 -6.39 -1.12
N ALA A 76 5.62 -7.55 -0.99
CA ALA A 76 7.07 -7.63 -1.01
C ALA A 76 7.65 -7.13 -2.34
N ILE A 77 7.06 -7.53 -3.47
CA ILE A 77 7.45 -7.04 -4.80
C ILE A 77 7.26 -5.51 -4.87
N ALA A 78 6.12 -5.00 -4.43
CA ALA A 78 5.83 -3.57 -4.46
C ALA A 78 6.81 -2.74 -3.63
N ILE A 79 7.12 -3.17 -2.40
CA ILE A 79 8.09 -2.48 -1.53
C ILE A 79 9.48 -2.53 -2.15
N PHE A 80 9.94 -3.70 -2.58
CA PHE A 80 11.26 -3.88 -3.17
C PHE A 80 11.45 -2.99 -4.41
N SER A 81 10.51 -3.03 -5.36
CA SER A 81 10.55 -2.21 -6.57
C SER A 81 10.51 -0.71 -6.27
N THR A 82 9.71 -0.28 -5.30
CA THR A 82 9.63 1.14 -4.90
C THR A 82 10.94 1.61 -4.27
N MET A 83 11.48 0.85 -3.32
CA MET A 83 12.75 1.18 -2.67
C MET A 83 13.91 1.17 -3.66
N LEU A 84 13.93 0.20 -4.59
CA LEU A 84 14.94 0.14 -5.64
C LEU A 84 14.86 1.37 -6.56
N ALA A 85 13.68 1.77 -7.00
CA ALA A 85 13.51 2.97 -7.82
C ALA A 85 13.99 4.25 -7.11
N LEU A 86 13.70 4.39 -5.81
CA LEU A 86 14.17 5.51 -4.99
C LEU A 86 15.70 5.48 -4.82
N ARG A 87 16.28 4.28 -4.62
CA ARG A 87 17.73 4.09 -4.49
C ARG A 87 18.47 4.37 -5.78
N LEU A 88 17.87 4.08 -6.94
CA LEU A 88 18.44 4.38 -8.26
C LEU A 88 18.41 5.88 -8.63
N GLY A 89 18.02 6.75 -7.68
CA GLY A 89 17.98 8.20 -7.88
C GLY A 89 16.62 8.72 -8.38
N GLY A 90 15.59 7.87 -8.42
CA GLY A 90 14.26 8.31 -8.79
C GLY A 90 13.66 9.24 -7.74
N GLU A 91 13.00 10.30 -8.19
CA GLU A 91 12.42 11.28 -7.29
C GLU A 91 11.14 10.75 -6.63
N GLY A 92 11.05 10.86 -5.31
CA GLY A 92 9.83 10.49 -4.58
C GLY A 92 8.58 11.26 -5.04
N SER A 93 8.74 12.50 -5.50
CA SER A 93 7.69 13.32 -6.12
C SER A 93 7.07 12.66 -7.36
N VAL A 94 7.82 11.83 -8.07
CA VAL A 94 7.34 11.11 -9.27
C VAL A 94 6.93 9.69 -8.92
N ILE A 95 7.71 8.99 -8.08
CA ILE A 95 7.48 7.59 -7.73
C ILE A 95 6.22 7.41 -6.87
N PHE A 96 6.00 8.25 -5.87
CA PHE A 96 4.86 8.08 -4.95
C PHE A 96 3.50 8.28 -5.61
N PRO A 97 3.29 9.29 -6.47
CA PRO A 97 2.04 9.40 -7.21
C PRO A 97 1.81 8.20 -8.14
N ILE A 98 2.85 7.73 -8.86
CA ILE A 98 2.74 6.50 -9.67
C ILE A 98 2.32 5.30 -8.82
N LYS A 99 2.94 5.07 -7.64
CA LYS A 99 2.55 4.02 -6.70
C LYS A 99 1.10 4.16 -6.24
N SER A 100 0.63 5.40 -6.06
CA SER A 100 -0.73 5.68 -5.61
C SER A 100 -1.80 5.27 -6.64
N MET A 101 -1.43 5.04 -7.90
CA MET A 101 -2.31 4.44 -8.92
C MET A 101 -2.61 2.95 -8.72
N SER A 102 -1.97 2.31 -7.73
CA SER A 102 -2.41 0.99 -7.29
C SER A 102 -3.90 0.96 -6.92
N VAL A 103 -4.49 2.10 -6.53
CA VAL A 103 -5.94 2.26 -6.33
C VAL A 103 -6.74 1.96 -7.61
N VAL A 104 -6.26 2.37 -8.79
CA VAL A 104 -6.92 2.06 -10.07
C VAL A 104 -6.97 0.55 -10.28
N VAL A 105 -5.84 -0.13 -10.05
CA VAL A 105 -5.75 -1.59 -10.16
C VAL A 105 -6.70 -2.27 -9.18
N ALA A 106 -6.74 -1.81 -7.93
CA ALA A 106 -7.64 -2.33 -6.90
C ALA A 106 -9.12 -2.14 -7.28
N VAL A 107 -9.52 -0.97 -7.77
CA VAL A 107 -10.92 -0.72 -8.19
C VAL A 107 -11.31 -1.59 -9.39
N LEU A 108 -10.43 -1.75 -10.37
CA LEU A 108 -10.69 -2.62 -11.53
C LEU A 108 -10.85 -4.09 -11.12
N LEU A 109 -9.98 -4.58 -10.22
CA LEU A 109 -10.10 -5.93 -9.68
C LEU A 109 -11.37 -6.08 -8.83
N SER A 110 -11.72 -5.08 -8.01
CA SER A 110 -12.97 -5.08 -7.23
C SER A 110 -14.20 -5.15 -8.13
N TYR A 111 -14.21 -4.37 -9.22
CA TYR A 111 -15.27 -4.43 -10.21
C TYR A 111 -15.37 -5.82 -10.86
N TYR A 112 -14.25 -6.40 -11.29
CA TYR A 112 -14.25 -7.68 -12.00
C TYR A 112 -14.63 -8.87 -11.11
N PHE A 113 -14.05 -8.96 -9.92
CA PHE A 113 -14.23 -10.12 -9.02
C PHE A 113 -15.44 -9.98 -8.09
N PHE A 114 -15.70 -8.79 -7.56
CA PHE A 114 -16.76 -8.56 -6.57
C PHE A 114 -18.01 -7.91 -7.18
N ARG A 115 -17.98 -7.55 -8.47
CA ARG A 115 -19.08 -6.88 -9.20
C ARG A 115 -19.59 -5.62 -8.49
N GLU A 116 -18.70 -4.93 -7.77
CA GLU A 116 -19.06 -3.67 -7.13
C GLU A 116 -19.47 -2.64 -8.19
N PRO A 117 -20.62 -1.95 -8.05
CA PRO A 117 -21.03 -0.95 -9.02
C PRO A 117 -20.02 0.19 -9.06
N VAL A 118 -19.35 0.31 -10.21
CA VAL A 118 -18.49 1.44 -10.52
C VAL A 118 -19.40 2.57 -11.01
N THR A 119 -19.75 3.48 -10.11
CA THR A 119 -20.52 4.67 -10.47
C THR A 119 -19.69 5.59 -11.37
N PHE A 120 -20.36 6.34 -12.24
CA PHE A 120 -19.71 7.30 -13.14
C PHE A 120 -18.81 8.30 -12.38
N THR A 121 -19.21 8.70 -11.17
CA THR A 121 -18.42 9.54 -10.26
C THR A 121 -17.08 8.92 -9.84
N LYS A 122 -17.02 7.60 -9.62
CA LYS A 122 -15.76 6.90 -9.30
C LYS A 122 -14.82 6.87 -10.50
N VAL A 123 -15.36 6.66 -11.71
CA VAL A 123 -14.57 6.67 -12.96
C VAL A 123 -13.97 8.05 -13.21
N VAL A 124 -14.78 9.10 -13.07
CA VAL A 124 -14.30 10.49 -13.23
C VAL A 124 -13.26 10.82 -12.16
N GLY A 125 -13.49 10.42 -10.90
CA GLY A 125 -12.53 10.62 -9.81
C GLY A 125 -11.18 9.91 -10.07
N LEU A 126 -11.21 8.67 -10.57
CA LEU A 126 -10.00 7.94 -10.97
C LEU A 126 -9.31 8.62 -12.15
N GLY A 127 -10.06 9.06 -13.16
CA GLY A 127 -9.53 9.79 -14.31
C GLY A 127 -8.83 11.10 -13.89
N LEU A 128 -9.43 11.85 -12.97
CA LEU A 128 -8.81 13.03 -12.38
C LEU A 128 -7.55 12.68 -11.57
N GLY A 129 -7.57 11.58 -10.82
CA GLY A 129 -6.39 11.09 -10.10
C GLY A 129 -5.24 10.68 -11.04
N VAL A 130 -5.54 10.06 -12.17
CA VAL A 130 -4.54 9.78 -13.21
C VAL A 130 -4.00 11.08 -13.81
N SER A 131 -4.88 12.04 -14.09
CA SER A 131 -4.49 13.33 -14.66
C SER A 131 -3.56 14.14 -13.75
N SER A 132 -3.79 14.11 -12.43
CA SER A 132 -2.94 14.82 -11.47
C SER A 132 -1.53 14.26 -11.44
N ILE A 133 -1.36 12.96 -11.69
CA ILE A 133 -0.05 12.30 -11.74
C ILE A 133 0.70 12.68 -12.99
N ILE A 134 0.03 12.73 -14.16
CA ILE A 134 0.67 13.16 -15.40
C ILE A 134 1.26 14.57 -15.21
N VAL A 135 0.54 15.45 -14.51
CA VAL A 135 1.02 16.79 -14.16
C VAL A 135 2.15 16.75 -13.14
N LEU A 136 2.09 15.92 -12.09
CA LEU A 136 3.16 15.82 -11.08
C LEU A 136 4.44 15.13 -11.58
N SER A 137 4.33 14.29 -12.62
CA SER A 137 5.42 13.48 -13.18
C SER A 137 6.27 14.21 -14.23
N ARG A 138 5.88 15.43 -14.62
CA ARG A 138 6.60 16.30 -15.56
C ARG A 138 7.29 17.43 -14.84
#